data_AF-A0A1X2G794-F1
#
_entry.id   AF-A0A1X2G794-F1
#
_cell.length_a   1.000
_cell.length_b   1.000
_cell.length_c   1.000
_cell.angle_alpha   90.00
_cell.angle_beta   90.00
_cell.angle_gamma   90.00
#
_symmetry.space_group_name_H-M   'P 1'
#
loop_
_entity.id
_entity.type
_entity.pdbx_description
1 polymer ?
#
loop_
_entity_poly.entity_id
_entity_poly.type
_entity_poly.pdbx_seq_one_letter_code
_entity_poly.pdbx_strand_id
1 'polypeptide(L)'
;MKVPGHCNLPPRPTKLCKLFKSGSCSRGTNCAFSHDLKSQPCRFFFVGGECAAGDICSFSHEPLDNLGRQQLHEMTGPCRFYHFKGYCNMGDKCVFSHQPISSEKRAEMEQSLKPCKFYHIHGKCDIGENCFYLHGEATPESISNLHEEYDNFSSH
;
A
#
# COMPACT_ATOMS: atom_id res chain seq x y z
N MET A 1 31.61 -30.31 -32.53
CA MET A 1 30.95 -29.06 -32.04
C MET A 1 29.47 -29.17 -32.35
N LYS A 2 28.60 -29.31 -31.34
CA LYS A 2 27.12 -29.31 -31.47
C LYS A 2 26.59 -28.32 -30.44
N VAL A 3 26.06 -27.19 -30.91
CA VAL A 3 25.30 -26.23 -30.08
C VAL A 3 23.87 -26.79 -29.89
N PRO A 4 23.38 -26.99 -28.66
CA PRO A 4 22.01 -27.45 -28.43
C PRO A 4 21.00 -26.30 -28.59
N GLY A 5 19.85 -26.64 -29.17
CA GLY A 5 18.84 -25.72 -29.68
C GLY A 5 18.28 -24.73 -28.66
N HIS A 6 18.14 -23.48 -29.10
CA HIS A 6 17.36 -22.47 -28.42
C HIS A 6 15.86 -22.76 -28.62
N CYS A 7 15.18 -23.22 -27.57
CA CYS A 7 13.72 -23.26 -27.57
C CYS A 7 13.21 -21.81 -27.57
N ASN A 8 12.69 -21.35 -28.71
CA ASN A 8 11.94 -20.09 -28.79
C ASN A 8 10.61 -20.24 -28.03
N LEU A 9 10.66 -20.15 -26.70
CA LEU A 9 9.45 -19.99 -25.89
C LEU A 9 8.87 -18.59 -26.14
N PRO A 10 7.54 -18.45 -26.32
CA PRO A 10 6.92 -17.14 -26.38
C PRO A 10 7.25 -16.36 -25.10
N PRO A 11 7.41 -15.03 -25.17
CA PRO A 11 7.73 -14.22 -24.00
C PRO A 11 6.67 -14.46 -22.93
N ARG A 12 7.12 -14.80 -21.72
CA ARG A 12 6.21 -15.02 -20.58
C ARG A 12 5.40 -13.74 -20.37
N PRO A 13 4.06 -13.82 -20.27
CA PRO A 13 3.25 -12.65 -20.00
C PRO A 13 3.74 -11.97 -18.71
N THR A 14 4.04 -10.68 -18.77
CA THR A 14 4.59 -9.94 -17.62
C THR A 14 3.50 -9.46 -16.66
N LYS A 15 2.25 -9.35 -17.14
CA LYS A 15 1.10 -8.92 -16.33
C LYS A 15 0.32 -10.12 -15.81
N LEU A 16 0.03 -10.10 -14.52
CA LEU A 16 -0.75 -11.14 -13.85
C LEU A 16 -2.22 -11.12 -14.32
N CYS A 17 -2.78 -12.30 -14.54
CA CYS A 17 -4.18 -12.50 -14.86
C CYS A 17 -5.05 -12.15 -13.65
N LYS A 18 -5.79 -11.05 -13.73
CA LYS A 18 -6.71 -10.62 -12.66
C LYS A 18 -7.78 -11.67 -12.36
N LEU A 19 -8.29 -12.36 -13.39
CA LEU A 19 -9.28 -13.43 -13.22
C LEU A 19 -8.69 -14.68 -12.57
N PHE A 20 -7.42 -14.99 -12.83
CA PHE A 20 -6.77 -16.12 -12.18
C PHE A 20 -6.49 -15.80 -10.71
N LYS A 21 -6.06 -14.57 -10.42
CA LYS A 21 -5.89 -14.05 -9.07
C LYS A 21 -7.18 -14.17 -8.24
N SER A 22 -8.35 -13.99 -8.84
CA SER A 22 -9.66 -14.17 -8.19
C SER A 22 -10.22 -15.59 -8.26
N GLY A 23 -9.50 -16.54 -8.87
CA GLY A 23 -9.95 -17.93 -9.04
C GLY A 23 -11.00 -18.16 -10.13
N SER A 24 -11.30 -17.18 -10.97
CA SER A 24 -12.38 -17.20 -11.96
C SER A 24 -11.90 -17.38 -13.42
N CYS A 25 -10.60 -17.60 -13.64
CA CYS A 25 -10.06 -17.76 -15.00
C CYS A 25 -10.32 -19.16 -15.55
N SER A 26 -11.11 -19.26 -16.63
CA SER A 26 -11.37 -20.50 -17.36
C SER A 26 -10.43 -20.74 -18.56
N ARG A 27 -9.53 -19.79 -18.86
CA ARG A 27 -8.67 -19.83 -20.06
C ARG A 27 -7.48 -20.79 -19.95
N GLY A 28 -7.20 -21.31 -18.75
CA GLY A 28 -6.11 -22.27 -18.52
C GLY A 28 -4.77 -21.77 -19.07
N THR A 29 -4.06 -22.64 -19.79
CA THR A 29 -2.77 -22.33 -20.44
C THR A 29 -2.90 -21.40 -21.65
N ASN A 30 -4.10 -21.21 -22.19
CA ASN A 30 -4.38 -20.30 -23.31
C ASN A 30 -4.64 -18.86 -22.85
N CYS A 31 -4.47 -18.57 -21.55
CA CYS A 31 -4.60 -17.23 -21.04
C CYS A 31 -3.42 -16.35 -21.49
N ALA A 32 -3.71 -15.20 -22.08
CA ALA A 32 -2.69 -14.24 -22.51
C ALA A 32 -1.96 -13.53 -21.35
N PHE A 33 -2.37 -13.80 -20.10
CA PHE A 33 -1.84 -13.18 -18.89
C PHE A 33 -1.20 -14.24 -17.99
N SER A 34 -0.27 -13.83 -17.13
CA SER A 34 0.45 -14.76 -16.26
C SER A 34 -0.46 -15.34 -15.18
N HIS A 35 -0.35 -16.64 -14.95
CA HIS A 35 -0.96 -17.33 -13.80
C HIS A 35 0.07 -17.58 -12.68
N ASP A 36 1.28 -17.05 -12.82
CA ASP A 36 2.32 -17.16 -11.80
C ASP A 36 2.11 -16.11 -10.71
N LEU A 37 1.37 -16.48 -9.65
CA LEU A 37 1.14 -15.61 -8.50
C LEU A 37 2.42 -15.30 -7.71
N LYS A 38 3.44 -16.17 -7.79
CA LYS A 38 4.75 -15.94 -7.18
C LYS A 38 5.57 -14.86 -7.88
N SER A 39 5.16 -14.44 -9.08
CA SER A 39 5.73 -13.25 -9.72
C SER A 39 5.28 -11.92 -9.13
N GLN A 40 4.35 -11.92 -8.14
CA GLN A 40 3.90 -10.73 -7.44
C GLN A 40 4.27 -10.79 -5.96
N PRO A 41 4.68 -9.66 -5.35
CA PRO A 41 4.97 -9.61 -3.93
C PRO A 41 3.69 -9.72 -3.08
N CYS A 42 3.80 -10.37 -1.94
CA CYS A 42 2.70 -10.45 -0.98
C CYS A 42 2.56 -9.10 -0.26
N ARG A 43 1.50 -8.36 -0.60
CA ARG A 43 1.19 -7.09 0.06
C ARG A 43 1.15 -7.24 1.60
N PHE A 44 0.49 -8.26 2.12
CA PHE A 44 0.31 -8.42 3.57
C PHE A 44 1.63 -8.63 4.29
N PHE A 45 2.51 -9.48 3.74
CA PHE A 45 3.83 -9.70 4.29
C PHE A 45 4.66 -8.41 4.34
N PHE A 46 4.72 -7.66 3.22
CA PHE A 46 5.55 -6.46 3.19
C PHE A 46 4.96 -5.26 3.93
N VAL A 47 3.63 -5.11 3.95
CA VAL A 47 2.98 -3.98 4.63
C VAL A 47 2.77 -4.25 6.12
N GLY A 48 2.37 -5.47 6.48
CA GLY A 48 2.06 -5.88 7.85
C GLY A 48 3.23 -6.53 8.59
N GLY A 49 4.30 -6.90 7.90
CA GLY A 49 5.43 -7.66 8.45
C GLY A 49 5.18 -9.17 8.54
N GLU A 50 3.93 -9.62 8.43
CA GLU A 50 3.55 -11.02 8.48
C GLU A 50 2.45 -11.36 7.46
N CYS A 51 2.34 -12.63 7.12
CA CYS A 51 1.26 -13.14 6.29
C CYS A 51 0.62 -14.34 6.98
N ALA A 52 -0.71 -14.29 7.18
CA ALA A 52 -1.46 -15.38 7.80
C ALA A 52 -1.35 -16.71 7.04
N ALA A 53 -1.07 -16.66 5.73
CA ALA A 53 -0.85 -17.85 4.92
C ALA A 53 0.58 -18.41 5.03
N GLY A 54 1.51 -17.76 5.75
CA GLY A 54 2.87 -18.24 5.95
C GLY A 54 3.53 -18.75 4.66
N ASP A 55 4.08 -19.97 4.73
CA ASP A 55 4.77 -20.62 3.60
C ASP A 55 3.84 -21.10 2.49
N ILE A 56 2.54 -21.28 2.78
CA ILE A 56 1.54 -21.69 1.77
C ILE A 56 0.98 -20.49 0.98
N CYS A 57 1.43 -19.27 1.27
CA CYS A 57 1.03 -18.08 0.53
C CYS A 57 1.31 -18.23 -0.96
N SER A 58 0.35 -17.92 -1.83
CA SER A 58 0.54 -18.00 -3.29
C SER A 58 1.38 -16.87 -3.88
N PHE A 59 1.61 -15.80 -3.11
CA PHE A 59 2.41 -14.63 -3.50
C PHE A 59 3.85 -14.76 -2.97
N SER A 60 4.75 -13.91 -3.46
CA SER A 60 6.17 -13.94 -3.08
C SER A 60 6.42 -13.25 -1.74
N HIS A 61 7.19 -13.90 -0.87
CA HIS A 61 7.81 -13.30 0.33
C HIS A 61 9.31 -13.06 0.13
N GLU A 62 9.84 -13.35 -1.06
CA GLU A 62 11.25 -13.14 -1.38
C GLU A 62 11.61 -11.65 -1.37
N PRO A 63 12.85 -11.30 -1.02
CA PRO A 63 13.31 -9.91 -1.04
C PRO A 63 12.95 -9.19 -2.34
N LEU A 64 12.39 -7.99 -2.20
CA LEU A 64 11.93 -7.20 -3.35
C LEU A 64 13.12 -6.74 -4.19
N ASP A 65 13.11 -7.10 -5.47
CA ASP A 65 13.87 -6.41 -6.49
C ASP A 65 13.15 -5.11 -6.92
N ASN A 66 13.71 -4.40 -7.91
CA ASN A 66 13.13 -3.14 -8.39
C ASN A 66 11.71 -3.33 -8.97
N LEU A 67 11.48 -4.43 -9.67
CA LEU A 67 10.17 -4.72 -10.29
C LEU A 67 9.13 -5.07 -9.22
N GLY A 68 9.48 -5.92 -8.27
CA GLY A 68 8.65 -6.28 -7.14
C GLY A 68 8.31 -5.05 -6.29
N ARG A 69 9.27 -4.15 -6.06
CA ARG A 69 9.00 -2.89 -5.36
C ARG A 69 7.98 -2.03 -6.12
N GLN A 70 8.14 -1.90 -7.45
CA GLN A 70 7.18 -1.14 -8.27
C GLN A 70 5.77 -1.75 -8.21
N GLN A 71 5.65 -3.07 -8.30
CA GLN A 71 4.38 -3.78 -8.19
C GLN A 71 3.75 -3.61 -6.80
N LEU A 72 4.56 -3.64 -5.75
CA LEU A 72 4.10 -3.39 -4.39
C LEU A 72 3.57 -1.96 -4.26
N HIS A 73 4.30 -0.97 -4.78
CA HIS A 73 3.91 0.45 -4.79
C HIS A 73 2.59 0.70 -5.51
N GLU A 74 2.34 0.00 -6.63
CA GLU A 74 1.06 0.06 -7.34
C GLU A 74 -0.10 -0.46 -6.47
N MET A 75 0.15 -1.46 -5.62
CA MET A 75 -0.86 -1.99 -4.70
C MET A 75 -1.05 -1.10 -3.47
N THR A 76 0.02 -0.56 -2.88
CA THR A 76 0.00 0.22 -1.63
C THR A 76 -0.39 1.67 -1.81
N GLY A 77 -0.16 2.22 -3.00
CA GLY A 77 -0.37 3.62 -3.28
C GLY A 77 0.72 4.53 -2.69
N PRO A 78 0.48 5.85 -2.71
CA PRO A 78 1.45 6.86 -2.30
C PRO A 78 1.69 6.90 -0.79
N CYS A 79 2.93 7.17 -0.40
CA CYS A 79 3.36 7.31 0.97
C CYS A 79 2.83 8.62 1.57
N ARG A 80 1.89 8.53 2.50
CA ARG A 80 1.34 9.71 3.18
C ARG A 80 2.42 10.53 3.89
N PHE A 81 3.34 9.89 4.60
CA PHE A 81 4.42 10.60 5.30
C PHE A 81 5.29 11.41 4.34
N TYR A 82 5.70 10.82 3.22
CA TYR A 82 6.50 11.52 2.23
C TYR A 82 5.77 12.72 1.63
N HIS A 83 4.50 12.56 1.23
CA HIS A 83 3.76 13.64 0.57
C HIS A 83 3.22 14.73 1.50
N PHE A 84 3.02 14.44 2.79
CA PHE A 84 2.51 15.40 3.77
C PHE A 84 3.58 15.99 4.67
N LYS A 85 4.55 15.18 5.14
CA LYS A 85 5.67 15.67 5.97
C LYS A 85 6.90 16.06 5.16
N GLY A 86 6.94 15.70 3.87
CA GLY A 86 8.11 15.93 3.00
C GLY A 86 9.24 14.90 3.16
N TYR A 87 9.13 13.96 4.11
CA TYR A 87 10.12 12.91 4.33
C TYR A 87 9.48 11.59 4.77
N CYS A 88 10.21 10.49 4.57
CA CYS A 88 9.84 9.17 5.05
C CYS A 88 11.05 8.48 5.66
N ASN A 89 10.92 8.02 6.90
CA ASN A 89 12.00 7.34 7.63
C ASN A 89 12.38 5.97 7.04
N MET A 90 11.53 5.39 6.20
CA MET A 90 11.82 4.13 5.50
C MET A 90 12.70 4.33 4.26
N GLY A 91 12.91 5.59 3.82
CA GLY A 91 13.70 5.93 2.64
C GLY A 91 13.28 5.09 1.42
N ASP A 92 14.28 4.55 0.71
CA ASP A 92 14.03 3.72 -0.47
C ASP A 92 13.32 2.41 -0.15
N LYS A 93 13.45 1.90 1.07
CA LYS A 93 12.80 0.66 1.51
C LYS A 93 11.31 0.85 1.81
N CYS A 94 10.79 2.06 1.68
CA CYS A 94 9.36 2.33 1.89
C CYS A 94 8.51 1.42 0.99
N VAL A 95 7.55 0.74 1.61
CA VAL A 95 6.60 -0.12 0.91
C VAL A 95 5.51 0.66 0.19
N PHE A 96 5.46 1.99 0.39
CA PHE A 96 4.57 2.91 -0.32
C PHE A 96 5.37 3.74 -1.34
N SER A 97 4.68 4.24 -2.37
CA SER A 97 5.31 5.01 -3.44
C SER A 97 5.73 6.42 -2.98
N HIS A 98 6.92 6.86 -3.37
CA HIS A 98 7.39 8.24 -3.28
C HIS A 98 7.35 8.99 -4.63
N GLN A 99 6.76 8.36 -5.66
CA GLN A 99 6.64 9.00 -6.96
C GLN A 99 5.74 10.23 -6.87
N PRO A 100 6.01 11.29 -7.66
CA PRO A 100 5.14 12.45 -7.73
C PRO A 100 3.68 12.05 -7.98
N ILE A 101 2.77 12.69 -7.26
CA ILE A 101 1.31 12.54 -7.43
C ILE A 101 0.72 13.85 -7.94
N SER A 102 -0.44 13.77 -8.58
CA SER A 102 -1.14 14.98 -9.05
C SER A 102 -1.72 15.78 -7.87
N SER A 103 -2.00 17.07 -8.12
CA SER A 103 -2.66 17.96 -7.16
C SER A 103 -3.99 17.40 -6.68
N GLU A 104 -4.77 16.81 -7.58
CA GLU A 104 -6.07 16.22 -7.28
C GLU A 104 -5.89 15.02 -6.35
N LYS A 105 -4.91 14.16 -6.65
CA LYS A 105 -4.67 12.99 -5.81
C LYS A 105 -4.17 13.37 -4.42
N ARG A 106 -3.35 14.42 -4.32
CA ARG A 106 -2.91 14.96 -3.03
C ARG A 106 -4.09 15.49 -2.23
N ALA A 107 -4.99 16.25 -2.85
CA ALA A 107 -6.19 16.78 -2.21
C ALA A 107 -7.14 15.66 -1.73
N GLU A 108 -7.38 14.64 -2.56
CA GLU A 108 -8.16 13.44 -2.15
C GLU A 108 -7.56 12.75 -0.92
N MET A 109 -6.23 12.63 -0.88
CA MET A 109 -5.53 12.04 0.26
C MET A 109 -5.68 12.89 1.51
N GLU A 110 -5.61 14.21 1.37
CA GLU A 110 -5.73 15.17 2.47
C GLU A 110 -7.13 15.12 3.08
N GLN A 111 -8.17 15.02 2.25
CA GLN A 111 -9.55 14.80 2.69
C GLN A 111 -9.75 13.47 3.43
N SER A 112 -8.88 12.48 3.19
CA SER A 112 -8.92 11.20 3.91
C SER A 112 -8.16 11.21 5.24
N LEU A 113 -7.45 12.31 5.57
CA LEU A 113 -6.74 12.42 6.84
C LEU A 113 -7.73 12.69 7.97
N LYS A 114 -7.60 11.95 9.07
CA LYS A 114 -8.43 12.17 10.25
C LYS A 114 -8.01 13.48 10.95
N PRO A 115 -8.95 14.23 11.55
CA PRO A 115 -8.60 15.35 12.40
C PRO A 115 -7.84 14.88 13.65
N CYS A 116 -6.94 15.73 14.14
CA CYS A 116 -6.13 15.44 15.31
C CYS A 116 -6.97 15.53 16.57
N LYS A 117 -7.22 14.38 17.22
CA LYS A 117 -7.98 14.33 18.46
C LYS A 117 -7.46 15.31 19.52
N PHE A 118 -6.15 15.37 19.74
CA PHE A 118 -5.60 16.21 20.81
C PHE A 118 -5.78 17.70 20.51
N TYR A 119 -5.56 18.11 19.26
CA TYR A 119 -5.77 19.48 18.84
C TYR A 119 -7.25 19.89 18.94
N HIS A 120 -8.17 19.07 18.42
CA HIS A 120 -9.58 19.41 18.37
C HIS A 120 -10.31 19.26 19.72
N ILE A 121 -9.84 18.39 20.61
CA ILE A 121 -10.45 18.16 21.93
C ILE A 121 -9.81 19.05 23.00
N HIS A 122 -8.48 19.13 23.04
CA HIS A 122 -7.77 19.88 24.09
C HIS A 122 -7.27 21.26 23.65
N GLY A 123 -7.45 21.62 22.38
CA GLY A 123 -6.94 22.86 21.80
C GLY A 123 -5.42 22.87 21.56
N LYS A 124 -4.71 21.75 21.82
CA LYS A 124 -3.26 21.64 21.62
C LYS A 124 -2.83 20.23 21.23
N CYS A 125 -1.78 20.15 20.40
CA CYS A 125 -1.13 18.90 20.07
C CYS A 125 0.37 19.03 20.37
N ASP A 126 0.90 18.15 21.22
CA ASP A 126 2.31 18.17 21.60
C ASP A 126 3.25 17.76 20.45
N ILE A 127 2.70 17.16 19.38
CA ILE A 127 3.44 16.81 18.15
C ILE A 127 3.69 18.07 17.30
N GLY A 128 2.91 19.13 17.51
CA GLY A 128 3.01 20.41 16.78
C GLY A 128 2.81 20.26 15.27
N GLU A 129 3.55 21.04 14.47
CA GLU A 129 3.49 21.06 13.00
C GLU A 129 3.86 19.73 12.34
N ASN A 130 4.50 18.82 13.08
CA ASN A 130 4.82 17.49 12.60
C ASN A 130 3.70 16.48 12.86
N CYS A 131 2.54 16.90 13.36
CA CYS A 131 1.40 16.02 13.56
C CYS A 131 0.96 15.42 12.21
N PHE A 132 0.69 14.12 12.19
CA PHE A 132 0.21 13.44 10.99
C PHE A 132 -1.28 13.69 10.72
N TYR A 133 -2.02 14.09 11.76
CA TYR A 133 -3.45 14.34 11.71
C TYR A 133 -3.73 15.83 11.45
N LEU A 134 -4.91 16.14 10.93
CA LEU A 134 -5.26 17.51 10.57
C LEU A 134 -5.47 18.39 11.81
N HIS A 135 -4.87 19.59 11.82
CA HIS A 135 -5.17 20.66 12.79
C HIS A 135 -6.09 21.76 12.20
N GLY A 136 -6.44 21.63 10.91
CA GLY A 136 -7.28 22.59 10.19
C GLY A 136 -8.78 22.38 10.41
N GLU A 137 -9.59 22.83 9.45
CA GLU A 137 -11.04 22.66 9.51
C GLU A 137 -11.43 21.17 9.52
N ALA A 138 -12.33 20.83 10.45
CA ALA A 138 -12.89 19.50 10.61
C ALA A 138 -14.41 19.62 10.73
N THR A 139 -15.16 18.65 10.18
CA THR A 139 -16.63 18.71 10.23
C THR A 139 -17.12 18.47 11.67
N PRO A 140 -18.26 19.04 12.08
CA PRO A 140 -18.83 18.79 13.41
C PRO A 140 -19.01 17.29 13.71
N GLU A 141 -19.40 16.49 12.71
CA GLU A 141 -19.55 15.04 12.84
C GLU A 141 -18.21 14.37 13.14
N SER A 142 -17.15 14.78 12.43
CA SER A 142 -15.80 14.24 12.67
C SER A 142 -15.29 14.59 14.07
N ILE A 143 -15.59 15.78 14.58
CA ILE A 143 -15.23 16.19 15.95
C ILE A 143 -16.04 15.42 16.99
N SER A 144 -17.34 15.19 16.76
CA SER A 144 -18.18 14.37 17.64
C SER A 144 -17.61 12.96 17.79
N ASN A 145 -17.27 12.31 16.66
CA ASN A 145 -16.68 10.98 16.66
C ASN A 145 -15.35 10.93 17.46
N LEU A 146 -14.55 12.01 17.43
CA LEU A 146 -13.31 12.09 18.20
C LEU A 146 -13.56 12.18 19.70
N HIS A 147 -14.59 12.92 20.14
CA HIS A 147 -14.98 12.96 21.55
C HIS A 147 -15.48 11.60 22.04
N GLU A 148 -16.32 10.92 21.25
CA GLU A 148 -16.81 9.58 21.58
C GLU A 148 -15.65 8.56 21.70
N GLU A 149 -14.68 8.58 20.76
CA GLU A 149 -13.47 7.74 20.84
C GLU A 149 -12.64 8.06 22.09
N TYR A 150 -12.56 9.32 22.50
CA TYR A 150 -11.80 9.77 23.67
C TYR A 150 -12.45 9.38 25.01
N ASP A 151 -13.76 9.55 25.12
CA ASP A 151 -14.52 9.25 26.34
C ASP A 151 -14.55 7.74 26.61
N ASN A 152 -14.67 6.93 25.55
CA ASN A 152 -14.59 5.47 25.65
C ASN A 152 -13.21 4.98 26.13
N PHE A 153 -12.14 5.70 25.79
CA PHE A 153 -10.78 5.36 26.23
C PHE A 153 -10.48 5.84 27.65
N SER A 154 -11.07 6.97 28.08
CA SER A 154 -10.87 7.54 29.43
C SER A 154 -11.70 6.84 30.52
N SER A 155 -12.61 5.94 30.13
CA SER A 155 -13.51 5.20 31.02
C SER A 155 -12.97 3.81 31.42
N HIS A 156 -11.76 3.46 30.99
CA HIS A 156 -11.04 2.22 31.29
C HIS A 156 -9.69 2.51 31.97
#